data_AF-A0A5J4NVG4-F1
#
_entry.id   AF-A0A5J4NVG4-F1
#
_cell.length_a   1.000
_cell.length_b   1.000
_cell.length_c   1.000
_cell.angle_alpha   90.00
_cell.angle_beta   90.00
_cell.angle_gamma   90.00
#
_symmetry.space_group_name_H-M   'P 1'
#
loop_
_entity.id
_entity.type
_entity.pdbx_description
1 polymer ?
#
loop_
_entity_poly.entity_id
_entity_poly.type
_entity_poly.pdbx_seq_one_letter_code
_entity_poly.pdbx_strand_id
1 'polypeptide(L)'
;MSPIYNCTHFLPSQLRCKRLPKTLKEWPAYTDLEKTINDFNDKVPLLEMMTNKAMKPRHWQRLTDLTNYNFNVESENFTLKNMLDAPLLDVRDDVEDICVSAVREKDIEAKLNVVIADWANQELKLTPFKTRGEILLKGDRITEIVPMLEDSLLVLSSLMSNRYNAPFRNSIQEWVQKLSTTSEVLDTWMRVQNLWVYLEAVFVGGDIAKQLPAEAKRFQGVDKTWIKVMERARDTSNVITCCASDQTLQEQLPRLLSQLELCQKSLSGYLERKRLLFPRFFFVSDPVLLEILGQASDPQAIQPHLLAIFDNTKRVQFAEKTFDILAAFSLEDEKLPMIKPVKCEGHVEHWLGVLLRVGQDSLHNLIRKAYYEIIDPGVDLTEFFNTQLAQIGLLGIQILWTSDATDALNAARADPKIMSKTNKHFFDILNRLIGETTRDLTKTMRTKYETLITVQVHQRDIFDDLCKQGIRSTIDFEWTKQTRTYFMEKVDKCVISVTDVDFVYQNEFLGCTERLVITPLTDRCYITLAQALNMSMGGAPVGPAGTGKTETTKARFT
;
A
#
# COMPACT_ATOMS: atom_id res chain seq x y z
N MET A 1 59.88 -25.47 14.60
CA MET A 1 59.34 -26.78 14.14
C MET A 1 59.80 -27.10 12.71
N SER A 2 61.11 -27.02 12.43
CA SER A 2 61.68 -27.30 11.10
C SER A 2 62.24 -28.73 10.86
N PRO A 3 62.25 -29.71 11.79
CA PRO A 3 62.94 -30.98 11.52
C PRO A 3 62.06 -32.09 10.90
N ILE A 4 60.75 -31.89 10.71
CA ILE A 4 59.83 -32.98 10.32
C ILE A 4 59.78 -33.23 8.79
N TYR A 5 60.33 -32.31 7.98
CA TYR A 5 60.49 -32.50 6.54
C TYR A 5 61.39 -33.70 6.14
N ASN A 6 62.09 -34.32 7.10
CA ASN A 6 62.96 -35.49 6.87
C ASN A 6 62.24 -36.85 6.95
N CYS A 7 60.94 -36.93 7.22
CA CYS A 7 60.22 -38.21 7.26
C CYS A 7 60.10 -38.92 5.89
N THR A 8 60.38 -38.22 4.78
CA THR A 8 60.38 -38.80 3.42
C THR A 8 61.54 -39.80 3.18
N HIS A 9 62.57 -39.81 4.04
CA HIS A 9 63.70 -40.74 3.94
C HIS A 9 63.46 -42.15 4.52
N PHE A 10 62.27 -42.45 5.09
CA PHE A 10 61.99 -43.74 5.75
C PHE A 10 61.22 -44.79 4.90
N LEU A 11 60.50 -44.38 3.86
CA LEU A 11 59.97 -45.29 2.83
C LEU A 11 61.05 -46.25 2.24
N PRO A 12 62.28 -45.77 1.96
CA PRO A 12 63.41 -46.63 1.60
C PRO A 12 63.78 -47.67 2.66
N SER A 13 63.62 -47.36 3.95
CA SER A 13 64.01 -48.22 5.08
C SER A 13 63.04 -49.39 5.26
N GLN A 14 61.74 -49.16 5.09
CA GLN A 14 60.72 -50.22 5.11
C GLN A 14 60.85 -51.15 3.89
N LEU A 15 61.13 -50.59 2.71
CA LEU A 15 61.43 -51.35 1.49
C LEU A 15 62.72 -52.18 1.63
N ARG A 16 63.74 -51.65 2.32
CA ARG A 16 64.98 -52.38 2.65
C ARG A 16 64.73 -53.51 3.65
N CYS A 17 63.92 -53.29 4.68
CA CYS A 17 63.55 -54.32 5.66
C CYS A 17 62.74 -55.46 5.00
N LYS A 18 61.75 -55.12 4.14
CA LYS A 18 60.96 -56.10 3.38
C LYS A 18 61.78 -56.90 2.36
N ARG A 19 62.92 -56.38 1.88
CA ARG A 19 63.87 -57.03 0.95
C ARG A 19 64.89 -57.95 1.63
N LEU A 20 64.87 -58.10 2.96
CA LEU A 20 65.77 -59.01 3.68
C LEU A 20 65.49 -60.49 3.32
N PRO A 21 66.53 -61.35 3.24
CA PRO A 21 66.41 -62.78 3.00
C PRO A 21 65.40 -63.48 3.94
N LYS A 22 64.67 -64.48 3.44
CA LYS A 22 63.61 -65.18 4.21
C LYS A 22 64.10 -65.74 5.55
N THR A 23 65.33 -66.21 5.62
CA THR A 23 65.98 -66.75 6.83
C THR A 23 66.17 -65.73 7.95
N LEU A 24 66.33 -64.45 7.61
CA LEU A 24 66.44 -63.37 8.60
C LEU A 24 65.07 -62.89 9.10
N LYS A 25 63.99 -63.22 8.39
CA LYS A 25 62.62 -62.82 8.78
C LYS A 25 62.04 -63.65 9.92
N GLU A 26 62.62 -64.81 10.17
CA GLU A 26 62.22 -65.72 11.25
C GLU A 26 62.85 -65.35 12.60
N TRP A 27 63.78 -64.38 12.61
CA TRP A 27 64.48 -63.98 13.82
C TRP A 27 63.62 -63.02 14.67
N PRO A 28 63.62 -63.18 16.01
CA PRO A 28 62.92 -62.26 16.92
C PRO A 28 63.33 -60.78 16.70
N ALA A 29 64.60 -60.54 16.39
CA ALA A 29 65.11 -59.20 16.10
C ALA A 29 64.50 -58.58 14.82
N TYR A 30 64.15 -59.39 13.82
CA TYR A 30 63.46 -58.91 12.63
C TYR A 30 61.99 -58.61 12.92
N THR A 31 61.31 -59.44 13.70
CA THR A 31 59.92 -59.17 14.11
C THR A 31 59.81 -57.92 14.98
N ASP A 32 60.79 -57.69 15.86
CA ASP A 32 60.88 -56.46 16.66
C ASP A 32 61.15 -55.25 15.77
N LEU A 33 62.08 -55.35 14.80
CA LEU A 33 62.36 -54.28 13.85
C LEU A 33 61.14 -53.97 12.95
N GLU A 34 60.43 -54.99 12.48
CA GLU A 34 59.22 -54.86 11.66
C GLU A 34 58.09 -54.19 12.46
N LYS A 35 57.88 -54.60 13.72
CA LYS A 35 56.94 -53.96 14.64
C LYS A 35 57.32 -52.50 14.88
N THR A 36 58.58 -52.20 15.17
CA THR A 36 59.07 -50.83 15.40
C THR A 36 58.84 -49.94 14.18
N ILE A 37 59.05 -50.47 12.97
CA ILE A 37 58.83 -49.74 11.72
C ILE A 37 57.32 -49.52 11.47
N ASN A 38 56.47 -50.51 11.76
CA ASN A 38 55.02 -50.38 11.60
C ASN A 38 54.43 -49.38 12.63
N ASP A 39 54.80 -49.51 13.90
CA ASP A 39 54.39 -48.58 14.97
C ASP A 39 54.83 -47.15 14.65
N PHE A 40 56.03 -46.96 14.09
CA PHE A 40 56.49 -45.65 13.63
C PHE A 40 55.63 -45.12 12.48
N ASN A 41 55.34 -45.94 11.46
CA ASN A 41 54.49 -45.53 10.34
C ASN A 41 53.07 -45.16 10.78
N ASP A 42 52.51 -45.85 11.78
CA ASP A 42 51.19 -45.55 12.33
C ASP A 42 51.21 -44.30 13.22
N LYS A 43 52.35 -44.00 13.88
CA LYS A 43 52.55 -42.74 14.64
C LYS A 43 52.73 -41.52 13.74
N VAL A 44 53.32 -41.66 12.55
CA VAL A 44 53.65 -40.53 11.66
C VAL A 44 52.43 -39.66 11.32
N PRO A 45 51.27 -40.20 10.90
CA PRO A 45 50.06 -39.41 10.66
C PRO A 45 49.58 -38.64 11.90
N LEU A 46 49.65 -39.26 13.10
CA LEU A 46 49.29 -38.59 14.35
C LEU A 46 50.25 -37.43 14.65
N LEU A 47 51.55 -37.64 14.46
CA LEU A 47 52.55 -36.58 14.63
C LEU A 47 52.33 -35.43 13.64
N GLU A 48 51.98 -35.73 12.39
CA GLU A 48 51.62 -34.71 11.41
C GLU A 48 50.41 -33.90 11.86
N MET A 49 49.35 -34.55 12.36
CA MET A 49 48.16 -33.89 12.91
C MET A 49 48.48 -33.04 14.15
N MET A 50 49.33 -33.54 15.05
CA MET A 50 49.77 -32.83 16.26
C MET A 50 50.66 -31.61 15.95
N THR A 51 51.30 -31.56 14.78
CA THR A 51 52.08 -30.39 14.34
C THR A 51 51.23 -29.27 13.76
N ASN A 52 49.92 -29.47 13.63
CA ASN A 52 49.03 -28.47 13.09
C ASN A 52 49.06 -27.20 13.96
N LYS A 53 49.24 -26.04 13.31
CA LYS A 53 49.26 -24.72 13.96
C LYS A 53 47.95 -24.36 14.69
N ALA A 54 46.89 -25.13 14.48
CA ALA A 54 45.64 -25.00 15.21
C ALA A 54 45.72 -25.51 16.67
N MET A 55 46.76 -26.29 17.01
CA MET A 55 46.99 -26.78 18.36
C MET A 55 47.32 -25.62 19.32
N LYS A 56 46.58 -25.54 20.43
CA LYS A 56 46.69 -24.52 21.49
C LYS A 56 47.05 -25.21 22.82
N PRO A 57 47.52 -24.49 23.85
CA PRO A 57 47.89 -25.09 25.15
C PRO A 57 46.82 -26.02 25.74
N ARG A 58 45.54 -25.69 25.60
CA ARG A 58 44.41 -26.53 26.03
C ARG A 58 44.34 -27.91 25.37
N HIS A 59 44.77 -28.04 24.12
CA HIS A 59 44.81 -29.33 23.41
C HIS A 59 45.98 -30.18 23.89
N TRP A 60 47.13 -29.55 24.13
CA TRP A 60 48.31 -30.21 24.70
C TRP A 60 48.07 -30.70 26.12
N GLN A 61 47.35 -29.94 26.94
CA GLN A 61 46.91 -30.38 28.26
C GLN A 61 46.01 -31.62 28.18
N ARG A 62 44.97 -31.60 27.30
CA ARG A 62 44.11 -32.77 27.07
C ARG A 62 44.91 -34.00 26.62
N LEU A 63 45.91 -33.83 25.75
CA LEU A 63 46.78 -34.92 25.31
C LEU A 63 47.66 -35.46 26.46
N THR A 64 48.16 -34.59 27.33
CA THR A 64 48.92 -35.00 28.52
C THR A 64 48.06 -35.78 29.50
N ASP A 65 46.82 -35.35 29.72
CA ASP A 65 45.87 -36.04 30.60
C ASP A 65 45.49 -37.43 30.05
N LEU A 66 45.34 -37.57 28.73
CA LEU A 66 44.98 -38.83 28.09
C LEU A 66 46.13 -39.83 28.02
N THR A 67 47.33 -39.36 27.71
CA THR A 67 48.51 -40.24 27.52
C THR A 67 49.28 -40.46 28.81
N ASN A 68 48.92 -39.77 29.90
CA ASN A 68 49.72 -39.65 31.14
C ASN A 68 51.20 -39.31 30.85
N TYR A 69 51.44 -38.56 29.77
CA TYR A 69 52.77 -38.18 29.30
C TYR A 69 52.88 -36.67 29.21
N ASN A 70 53.90 -36.09 29.85
CA ASN A 70 54.06 -34.65 29.89
C ASN A 70 54.70 -34.15 28.57
N PHE A 71 53.88 -33.52 27.72
CA PHE A 71 54.36 -32.86 26.51
C PHE A 71 54.79 -31.43 26.88
N ASN A 72 56.06 -31.25 27.28
CA ASN A 72 56.66 -29.93 27.52
C ASN A 72 56.95 -29.20 26.20
N VAL A 73 55.90 -28.86 25.44
CA VAL A 73 55.99 -28.29 24.08
C VAL A 73 56.66 -26.90 24.06
N GLU A 74 56.65 -26.18 25.19
CA GLU A 74 57.26 -24.86 25.34
C GLU A 74 58.76 -24.91 25.75
N SER A 75 59.29 -26.10 26.03
CA SER A 75 60.71 -26.25 26.39
C SER A 75 61.62 -26.24 25.16
N GLU A 76 62.75 -25.53 25.24
CA GLU A 76 63.80 -25.58 24.21
C GLU A 76 64.39 -26.99 24.01
N ASN A 77 64.23 -27.89 25.00
CA ASN A 77 64.69 -29.28 24.95
C ASN A 77 63.64 -30.26 24.39
N PHE A 78 62.54 -29.77 23.81
CA PHE A 78 61.51 -30.63 23.24
C PHE A 78 61.96 -31.23 21.91
N THR A 79 62.25 -32.54 21.91
CA THR A 79 62.73 -33.26 20.71
C THR A 79 61.66 -34.20 20.16
N LEU A 80 61.77 -34.58 18.88
CA LEU A 80 60.87 -35.57 18.25
C LEU A 80 60.85 -36.90 19.01
N LYS A 81 61.97 -37.26 19.65
CA LYS A 81 62.07 -38.45 20.49
C LYS A 81 61.07 -38.43 21.64
N ASN A 82 60.86 -37.27 22.27
CA ASN A 82 59.90 -37.11 23.36
C ASN A 82 58.45 -37.33 22.90
N MET A 83 58.13 -37.06 21.62
CA MET A 83 56.82 -37.41 21.05
C MET A 83 56.71 -38.89 20.66
N LEU A 84 57.80 -39.50 20.21
CA LEU A 84 57.83 -40.92 19.83
C LEU A 84 57.76 -41.86 21.03
N ASP A 85 58.31 -41.43 22.18
CA ASP A 85 58.29 -42.15 23.45
C ASP A 85 56.90 -42.13 24.14
N ALA A 86 55.98 -41.28 23.67
CA ALA A 86 54.61 -41.25 24.17
C ALA A 86 53.76 -42.42 23.63
N PRO A 87 52.83 -42.97 24.43
CA PRO A 87 51.94 -44.08 24.05
C PRO A 87 50.79 -43.61 23.15
N LEU A 88 51.11 -42.95 22.02
CA LEU A 88 50.11 -42.37 21.11
C LEU A 88 49.24 -43.41 20.39
N LEU A 89 49.74 -44.64 20.20
CA LEU A 89 49.02 -45.69 19.49
C LEU A 89 47.94 -46.35 20.37
N ASP A 90 48.12 -46.36 21.68
CA ASP A 90 47.19 -46.99 22.63
C ASP A 90 45.88 -46.20 22.75
N VAL A 91 45.93 -44.89 22.48
CA VAL A 91 44.81 -43.94 22.52
C VAL A 91 44.65 -43.20 21.18
N ARG A 92 44.95 -43.89 20.07
CA ARG A 92 44.99 -43.32 18.72
C ARG A 92 43.76 -42.48 18.38
N ASP A 93 42.57 -43.04 18.55
CA ASP A 93 41.31 -42.41 18.13
C ASP A 93 41.03 -41.12 18.92
N ASP A 94 41.37 -41.08 20.21
CA ASP A 94 41.23 -39.91 21.06
C ASP A 94 42.25 -38.81 20.71
N VAL A 95 43.49 -39.19 20.38
CA VAL A 95 44.52 -38.27 19.90
C VAL A 95 44.10 -37.64 18.56
N GLU A 96 43.53 -38.45 17.67
CA GLU A 96 42.98 -38.00 16.39
C GLU A 96 41.82 -37.00 16.61
N ASP A 97 40.85 -37.31 17.48
CA ASP A 97 39.73 -36.41 17.77
C ASP A 97 40.18 -35.08 18.38
N ILE A 98 41.22 -35.06 19.25
CA ILE A 98 41.76 -33.81 19.78
C ILE A 98 42.40 -32.96 18.68
N CYS A 99 43.17 -33.58 17.78
CA CYS A 99 43.78 -32.85 16.68
C CYS A 99 42.71 -32.33 15.69
N VAL A 100 41.66 -33.10 15.42
CA VAL A 100 40.51 -32.66 14.62
C VAL A 100 39.76 -31.53 15.33
N SER A 101 39.53 -31.63 16.64
CA SER A 101 38.92 -30.58 17.46
C SER A 101 39.69 -29.27 17.33
N ALA A 102 41.02 -29.32 17.38
CA ALA A 102 41.85 -28.13 17.24
C ALA A 102 41.64 -27.42 15.90
N VAL A 103 41.59 -28.17 14.79
CA VAL A 103 41.32 -27.62 13.46
C VAL A 103 39.92 -26.99 13.41
N ARG A 104 38.91 -27.70 13.92
CA ARG A 104 37.52 -27.21 13.93
C ARG A 104 37.33 -25.97 14.82
N GLU A 105 38.03 -25.90 15.95
CA GLU A 105 38.04 -24.74 16.83
C GLU A 105 38.64 -23.51 16.14
N LYS A 106 39.73 -23.69 15.38
CA LYS A 106 40.32 -22.60 14.59
C LYS A 106 39.35 -22.10 13.51
N ASP A 107 38.60 -22.98 12.87
CA ASP A 107 37.57 -22.60 11.89
C ASP A 107 36.45 -21.77 12.54
N ILE A 108 36.01 -22.17 13.75
CA ILE A 108 35.00 -21.43 14.53
C ILE A 108 35.51 -20.03 14.88
N GLU A 109 36.74 -19.94 15.39
CA GLU A 109 37.39 -18.66 15.73
C GLU A 109 37.53 -17.75 14.52
N ALA A 110 37.95 -18.30 13.37
CA ALA A 110 38.07 -17.55 12.13
C ALA A 110 36.71 -16.99 11.66
N LYS A 111 35.67 -17.83 11.64
CA LYS A 111 34.32 -17.40 11.25
C LYS A 111 33.74 -16.35 12.20
N LEU A 112 33.94 -16.52 13.51
CA LEU A 112 33.51 -15.54 14.51
C LEU A 112 34.21 -14.20 14.30
N ASN A 113 35.53 -14.21 14.07
CA ASN A 113 36.30 -12.97 13.84
C ASN A 113 35.90 -12.25 12.55
N VAL A 114 35.46 -12.96 11.51
CA VAL A 114 34.89 -12.35 10.30
C VAL A 114 33.62 -11.58 10.65
N VAL A 115 32.69 -12.20 11.39
CA VAL A 115 31.46 -11.51 11.85
C VAL A 115 31.82 -10.26 12.66
N ILE A 116 32.76 -10.36 13.60
CA ILE A 116 33.20 -9.21 14.42
C ILE A 116 33.74 -8.08 13.53
N ALA A 117 34.59 -8.41 12.56
CA ALA A 117 35.21 -7.43 11.67
C ALA A 117 34.19 -6.76 10.73
N ASP A 118 33.23 -7.53 10.20
CA ASP A 118 32.19 -7.02 9.31
C ASP A 118 31.35 -5.95 10.02
N TRP A 119 31.04 -6.16 11.29
CA TRP A 119 30.23 -5.25 12.11
C TRP A 119 30.98 -4.08 12.73
N ALA A 120 32.31 -4.15 12.83
CA ALA A 120 33.13 -3.04 13.33
C ALA A 120 33.01 -1.78 12.45
N ASN A 121 32.79 -1.96 11.14
CA ASN A 121 32.74 -0.87 10.15
C ASN A 121 31.31 -0.52 9.69
N GLN A 122 30.27 -1.13 10.27
CA GLN A 122 28.90 -0.78 9.90
C GLN A 122 28.41 0.46 10.64
N GLU A 123 28.09 1.49 9.87
CA GLU A 123 27.55 2.74 10.39
C GLU A 123 26.10 3.01 9.94
N LEU A 124 25.33 3.60 10.87
CA LEU A 124 24.04 4.22 10.61
C LEU A 124 24.25 5.57 9.93
N LYS A 125 23.40 5.87 8.95
CA LYS A 125 23.40 7.16 8.25
C LYS A 125 22.11 7.91 8.55
N LEU A 126 22.26 9.17 8.93
CA LEU A 126 21.13 10.07 9.16
C LEU A 126 20.85 10.91 7.91
N THR A 127 19.58 11.29 7.71
CA THR A 127 19.13 12.19 6.65
C THR A 127 18.42 13.40 7.26
N PRO A 128 18.53 14.58 6.60
CA PRO A 128 17.85 15.78 7.04
C PRO A 128 16.33 15.67 6.87
N PHE A 129 15.57 16.23 7.82
CA PHE A 129 14.11 16.35 7.75
C PHE A 129 13.67 17.80 7.83
N LYS A 130 13.06 18.31 6.76
CA LYS A 130 12.57 19.70 6.64
C LYS A 130 13.64 20.69 7.13
N THR A 131 13.29 21.56 8.08
CA THR A 131 14.20 22.54 8.70
C THR A 131 14.82 22.06 10.02
N ARG A 132 14.57 20.81 10.44
CA ARG A 132 14.96 20.27 11.75
C ARG A 132 16.32 19.55 11.76
N GLY A 133 17.02 19.52 10.63
CA GLY A 133 18.34 18.88 10.50
C GLY A 133 18.27 17.36 10.39
N GLU A 134 19.40 16.69 10.61
CA GLU A 134 19.57 15.23 10.45
C GLU A 134 18.94 14.44 11.59
N ILE A 135 17.65 14.13 11.47
CA ILE A 135 16.85 13.46 12.52
C ILE A 135 16.08 12.24 12.01
N LEU A 136 16.44 11.70 10.86
CA LEU A 136 15.87 10.46 10.32
C LEU A 136 16.97 9.47 9.98
N LEU A 137 16.74 8.19 10.22
CA LEU A 137 17.55 7.11 9.66
C LEU A 137 17.30 7.01 8.16
N LYS A 138 18.39 6.86 7.39
CA LYS A 138 18.31 6.65 5.95
C LYS A 138 17.75 5.26 5.64
N GLY A 139 16.53 5.22 5.09
CA GLY A 139 15.82 3.98 4.74
C GLY A 139 16.67 2.98 3.94
N ASP A 140 17.31 3.44 2.85
CA ASP A 140 18.16 2.59 2.00
C ASP A 140 19.27 1.87 2.78
N ARG A 141 19.87 2.58 3.75
CA ARG A 141 20.95 2.03 4.56
C ARG A 141 20.43 0.96 5.53
N ILE A 142 19.24 1.14 6.08
CA ILE A 142 18.61 0.13 6.93
C ILE A 142 18.23 -1.11 6.12
N THR A 143 17.73 -0.94 4.88
CA THR A 143 17.41 -2.08 4.00
C THR A 143 18.63 -2.89 3.58
N GLU A 144 19.83 -2.31 3.61
CA GLU A 144 21.10 -3.05 3.43
C GLU A 144 21.53 -3.79 4.72
N ILE A 145 21.39 -3.13 5.88
CA ILE A 145 21.87 -3.66 7.17
C ILE A 145 21.02 -4.86 7.65
N VAL A 146 19.71 -4.85 7.42
CA VAL A 146 18.80 -5.90 7.91
C VAL A 146 19.15 -7.29 7.35
N PRO A 147 19.33 -7.49 6.02
CA PRO A 147 19.79 -8.76 5.48
C PRO A 147 21.17 -9.18 6.03
N MET A 148 22.11 -8.24 6.17
CA MET A 148 23.42 -8.53 6.75
C MET A 148 23.33 -9.03 8.20
N LEU A 149 22.40 -8.48 8.99
CA LEU A 149 22.09 -8.91 10.35
C LEU A 149 21.57 -10.36 10.36
N GLU A 150 20.61 -10.68 9.49
CA GLU A 150 20.01 -12.01 9.39
C GLU A 150 21.05 -13.07 8.98
N ASP A 151 21.88 -12.77 7.98
CA ASP A 151 22.97 -13.66 7.53
C ASP A 151 23.99 -13.90 8.65
N SER A 152 24.37 -12.84 9.37
CA SER A 152 25.31 -12.95 10.50
C SER A 152 24.74 -13.78 11.64
N LEU A 153 23.45 -13.62 11.95
CA LEU A 153 22.75 -14.42 12.97
C LEU A 153 22.67 -15.90 12.57
N LEU A 154 22.46 -16.21 11.29
CA LEU A 154 22.50 -17.59 10.78
C LEU A 154 23.88 -18.20 10.96
N VAL A 155 24.94 -17.46 10.62
CA VAL A 155 26.32 -17.89 10.85
C VAL A 155 26.56 -18.17 12.33
N LEU A 156 26.22 -17.25 13.24
CA LEU A 156 26.41 -17.44 14.68
C LEU A 156 25.59 -18.62 15.23
N SER A 157 24.37 -18.83 14.74
CA SER A 157 23.53 -19.99 15.09
C SER A 157 24.18 -21.31 14.66
N SER A 158 24.79 -21.35 13.48
CA SER A 158 25.57 -22.51 13.02
C SER A 158 26.82 -22.77 13.88
N LEU A 159 27.46 -21.71 14.40
CA LEU A 159 28.59 -21.83 15.32
C LEU A 159 28.13 -22.31 16.71
N MET A 160 26.94 -21.90 17.16
CA MET A 160 26.33 -22.35 18.43
C MET A 160 25.91 -23.82 18.43
N SER A 161 25.53 -24.37 17.28
CA SER A 161 25.18 -25.80 17.14
C SER A 161 26.40 -26.71 16.92
N ASN A 162 27.57 -26.14 16.62
CA ASN A 162 28.79 -26.90 16.41
C ASN A 162 29.33 -27.48 17.73
N ARG A 163 29.56 -28.80 17.77
CA ARG A 163 30.06 -29.53 18.95
C ARG A 163 31.40 -29.05 19.51
N TYR A 164 32.21 -28.38 18.69
CA TYR A 164 33.55 -27.89 19.07
C TYR A 164 33.56 -26.45 19.60
N ASN A 165 32.40 -25.85 19.88
CA ASN A 165 32.31 -24.45 20.27
C ASN A 165 32.55 -24.15 21.75
N ALA A 166 32.80 -25.16 22.58
CA ALA A 166 32.89 -25.00 24.04
C ALA A 166 33.81 -23.85 24.49
N PRO A 167 35.00 -23.61 23.89
CA PRO A 167 35.86 -22.49 24.26
C PRO A 167 35.33 -21.10 23.88
N PHE A 168 34.43 -21.03 22.90
CA PHE A 168 33.93 -19.78 22.29
C PHE A 168 32.46 -19.50 22.63
N ARG A 169 31.78 -20.43 23.31
CA ARG A 169 30.34 -20.37 23.59
C ARG A 169 29.88 -19.03 24.16
N ASN A 170 30.59 -18.49 25.14
CA ASN A 170 30.25 -17.20 25.76
C ASN A 170 30.35 -16.04 24.77
N SER A 171 31.42 -16.01 23.96
CA SER A 171 31.61 -14.96 22.94
C SER A 171 30.57 -15.04 21.83
N ILE A 172 30.28 -16.25 21.33
CA ILE A 172 29.24 -16.43 20.31
C ILE A 172 27.87 -16.02 20.88
N GLN A 173 27.55 -16.40 22.12
CA GLN A 173 26.29 -16.03 22.77
C GLN A 173 26.15 -14.51 22.97
N GLU A 174 27.24 -13.82 23.35
CA GLU A 174 27.26 -12.36 23.47
C GLU A 174 26.98 -11.68 22.12
N TRP A 175 27.60 -12.17 21.03
CA TRP A 175 27.38 -11.65 19.68
C TRP A 175 25.98 -11.96 19.15
N VAL A 176 25.42 -13.13 19.45
CA VAL A 176 24.02 -13.45 19.14
C VAL A 176 23.11 -12.44 19.83
N GLN A 177 23.30 -12.21 21.14
CA GLN A 177 22.51 -11.24 21.88
C GLN A 177 22.63 -9.83 21.28
N LYS A 178 23.85 -9.35 21.00
CA LYS A 178 24.09 -8.03 20.38
C LYS A 178 23.37 -7.87 19.05
N LEU A 179 23.48 -8.84 18.14
CA LEU A 179 22.87 -8.76 16.81
C LEU A 179 21.34 -8.92 16.86
N SER A 180 20.81 -9.85 17.67
CA SER A 180 19.37 -10.00 17.85
C SER A 180 18.73 -8.73 18.42
N THR A 181 19.33 -8.17 19.47
CA THR A 181 18.87 -6.91 20.05
C THR A 181 18.96 -5.75 19.06
N THR A 182 20.03 -5.69 18.26
CA THR A 182 20.17 -4.66 17.20
C THR A 182 19.04 -4.78 16.17
N SER A 183 18.68 -6.00 15.74
CA SER A 183 17.59 -6.24 14.81
C SER A 183 16.24 -5.75 15.36
N GLU A 184 15.90 -6.12 16.60
CA GLU A 184 14.67 -5.70 17.27
C GLU A 184 14.59 -4.18 17.44
N VAL A 185 15.70 -3.56 17.82
CA VAL A 185 15.82 -2.10 17.96
C VAL A 185 15.61 -1.42 16.62
N LEU A 186 16.24 -1.87 15.53
CA LEU A 186 16.10 -1.27 14.22
C LEU A 186 14.67 -1.38 13.66
N ASP A 187 14.00 -2.53 13.81
CA ASP A 187 12.58 -2.68 13.41
C ASP A 187 11.69 -1.71 14.18
N THR A 188 11.83 -1.68 15.51
CA THR A 188 11.06 -0.75 16.35
C THR A 188 11.36 0.71 16.01
N TRP A 189 12.62 1.05 15.75
CA TRP A 189 13.06 2.39 15.38
C TRP A 189 12.41 2.84 14.07
N MET A 190 12.41 1.98 13.04
CA MET A 190 11.78 2.30 11.76
C MET A 190 10.27 2.49 11.89
N ARG A 191 9.60 1.68 12.72
CA ARG A 191 8.16 1.87 13.02
C ARG A 191 7.90 3.20 13.71
N VAL A 192 8.69 3.54 14.74
CA VAL A 192 8.60 4.83 15.44
C VAL A 192 8.83 5.98 14.47
N GLN A 193 9.85 5.89 13.62
CA GLN A 193 10.19 6.92 12.63
C GLN A 193 9.02 7.17 11.66
N ASN A 194 8.50 6.11 11.05
CA ASN A 194 7.42 6.23 10.07
C ASN A 194 6.16 6.85 10.70
N LEU A 195 5.80 6.40 11.91
CA LEU A 195 4.63 6.92 12.61
C LEU A 195 4.86 8.35 13.13
N TRP A 196 6.06 8.68 13.57
CA TRP A 196 6.43 10.03 13.98
C TRP A 196 6.37 11.00 12.80
N VAL A 197 6.90 10.64 11.62
CA VAL A 197 6.84 11.50 10.41
C VAL A 197 5.38 11.77 10.01
N TYR A 198 4.54 10.74 10.03
CA TYR A 198 3.11 10.87 9.74
C TYR A 198 2.42 11.82 10.74
N LEU A 199 2.63 11.61 12.04
CA LEU A 199 1.99 12.43 13.08
C LEU A 199 2.58 13.84 13.19
N GLU A 200 3.84 14.04 12.79
CA GLU A 200 4.48 15.36 12.71
C GLU A 200 3.74 16.24 11.70
N ALA A 201 3.45 15.71 10.51
CA ALA A 201 2.69 16.43 9.49
C ALA A 201 1.27 16.83 9.95
N VAL A 202 0.67 16.04 10.84
CA VAL A 202 -0.68 16.29 11.37
C VAL A 202 -0.69 17.27 12.54
N PHE A 203 0.24 17.13 13.49
CA PHE A 203 0.21 17.87 14.75
C PHE A 203 1.12 19.10 14.79
N VAL A 204 2.10 19.21 13.89
CA VAL A 204 3.01 20.36 13.81
C VAL A 204 2.51 21.34 12.75
N GLY A 205 1.64 22.26 13.16
CA GLY A 205 1.24 23.41 12.34
C GLY A 205 -0.16 23.33 11.70
N GLY A 206 -0.90 22.23 11.90
CA GLY A 206 -2.25 22.06 11.35
C GLY A 206 -3.38 22.45 12.31
N ASP A 207 -4.55 22.77 11.76
CA ASP A 207 -5.78 23.04 12.54
C ASP A 207 -6.24 21.81 13.36
N ILE A 208 -5.82 20.61 12.96
CA ILE A 208 -6.11 19.36 13.67
C ILE A 208 -5.51 19.36 15.09
N ALA A 209 -4.34 19.98 15.29
CA ALA A 209 -3.74 20.10 16.62
C ALA A 209 -4.62 20.90 17.59
N LYS A 210 -5.41 21.86 17.08
CA LYS A 210 -6.40 22.61 17.88
C LYS A 210 -7.61 21.77 18.26
N GLN A 211 -7.98 20.81 17.41
CA GLN A 211 -9.11 19.90 17.63
C GLN A 211 -8.77 18.76 18.60
N LEU A 212 -7.49 18.35 18.64
CA LEU A 212 -6.97 17.27 19.49
C LEU A 212 -5.83 17.78 20.39
N PRO A 213 -6.10 18.68 21.34
CA PRO A 213 -5.04 19.36 22.12
C PRO A 213 -4.31 18.41 23.08
N ALA A 214 -4.98 17.38 23.60
CA ALA A 214 -4.36 16.40 24.50
C ALA A 214 -3.33 15.54 23.75
N GLU A 215 -3.69 15.06 22.56
CA GLU A 215 -2.83 14.31 21.65
C GLU A 215 -1.69 15.17 21.11
N ALA A 216 -1.96 16.43 20.73
CA ALA A 216 -0.92 17.37 20.31
C ALA A 216 0.12 17.60 21.41
N LYS A 217 -0.31 17.81 22.67
CA LYS A 217 0.58 17.94 23.82
C LYS A 217 1.39 16.66 24.07
N ARG A 218 0.78 15.48 23.90
CA ARG A 218 1.47 14.19 24.00
C ARG A 218 2.52 14.05 22.91
N PHE A 219 2.16 14.35 21.66
CA PHE A 219 3.06 14.33 20.52
C PHE A 219 4.25 15.26 20.72
N GLN A 220 4.07 16.48 21.25
CA GLN A 220 5.19 17.38 21.57
C GLN A 220 6.18 16.78 22.59
N GLY A 221 5.69 15.98 23.55
CA GLY A 221 6.55 15.25 24.49
C GLY A 221 7.35 14.14 23.81
N VAL A 222 6.70 13.40 22.91
CA VAL A 222 7.34 12.40 22.06
C VAL A 222 8.37 13.04 21.14
N ASP A 223 8.03 14.15 20.49
CA ASP A 223 8.88 14.91 19.57
C ASP A 223 10.19 15.34 20.22
N LYS A 224 10.13 15.94 21.42
CA LYS A 224 11.34 16.30 22.18
C LYS A 224 12.21 15.10 22.53
N THR A 225 11.59 13.96 22.82
CA THR A 225 12.33 12.73 23.18
C THR A 225 12.95 12.10 21.94
N TRP A 226 12.22 12.09 20.82
CA TRP A 226 12.69 11.64 19.52
C TRP A 226 13.93 12.42 19.06
N ILE A 227 13.91 13.75 19.15
CA ILE A 227 15.07 14.58 18.80
C ILE A 227 16.31 14.19 19.62
N LYS A 228 16.16 13.99 20.93
CA LYS A 228 17.29 13.56 21.80
C LYS A 228 17.81 12.17 21.43
N VAL A 229 16.93 11.24 21.08
CA VAL A 229 17.30 9.90 20.59
C VAL A 229 18.12 10.01 19.31
N MET A 230 17.70 10.87 18.38
CA MET A 230 18.39 11.08 17.10
C MET A 230 19.72 11.83 17.23
N GLU A 231 19.82 12.81 18.14
CA GLU A 231 21.09 13.48 18.48
C GLU A 231 22.11 12.46 19.01
N ARG A 232 21.68 11.57 19.91
CA ARG A 232 22.54 10.51 20.41
C ARG A 232 22.96 9.51 19.32
N ALA A 233 22.04 9.16 18.43
CA ALA A 233 22.33 8.30 17.28
C ALA A 233 23.35 8.94 16.32
N ARG A 234 23.38 10.27 16.24
CA ARG A 234 24.39 11.01 15.48
C ARG A 234 25.78 10.90 16.10
N ASP A 235 25.87 10.99 17.42
CA ASP A 235 27.14 10.87 18.15
C ASP A 235 27.69 9.43 18.12
N THR A 236 26.83 8.43 17.95
CA THR A 236 27.20 7.00 17.91
C THR A 236 26.84 6.38 16.57
N SER A 237 27.72 6.51 15.58
CA SER A 237 27.49 6.04 14.20
C SER A 237 27.47 4.51 14.06
N ASN A 238 28.26 3.77 14.85
CA ASN A 238 28.33 2.31 14.72
C ASN A 238 26.99 1.64 15.08
N VAL A 239 26.51 0.76 14.21
CA VAL A 239 25.19 0.12 14.30
C VAL A 239 25.01 -0.65 15.62
N ILE A 240 25.98 -1.49 15.98
CA ILE A 240 25.91 -2.33 17.19
C ILE A 240 26.10 -1.48 18.44
N THR A 241 27.06 -0.56 18.42
CA THR A 241 27.31 0.30 19.58
C THR A 241 26.11 1.17 19.89
N CYS A 242 25.44 1.69 18.85
CA CYS A 242 24.23 2.48 19.01
C CYS A 242 23.08 1.65 19.59
N CYS A 243 22.81 0.46 19.06
CA CYS A 243 21.60 -0.32 19.41
C CYS A 243 21.77 -1.25 20.62
N ALA A 244 22.95 -1.83 20.82
CA ALA A 244 23.17 -2.92 21.78
C ALA A 244 24.08 -2.55 22.96
N SER A 245 24.89 -1.48 22.88
CA SER A 245 25.77 -1.10 24.00
C SER A 245 25.06 -0.30 25.10
N ASP A 246 23.95 0.36 24.80
CA ASP A 246 23.12 1.02 25.80
C ASP A 246 21.65 0.56 25.70
N GLN A 247 21.10 0.10 26.82
CA GLN A 247 19.71 -0.32 26.98
C GLN A 247 18.70 0.84 26.84
N THR A 248 19.16 2.09 26.89
CA THR A 248 18.27 3.25 26.73
C THR A 248 17.42 3.22 25.47
N LEU A 249 17.95 2.84 24.30
CA LEU A 249 17.13 2.76 23.07
C LEU A 249 16.08 1.64 23.15
N GLN A 250 16.44 0.50 23.76
CA GLN A 250 15.52 -0.63 23.97
C GLN A 250 14.36 -0.26 24.89
N GLU A 251 14.55 0.66 25.85
CA GLU A 251 13.48 1.13 26.72
C GLU A 251 12.70 2.31 26.13
N GLN A 252 13.39 3.25 25.48
CA GLN A 252 12.78 4.49 24.98
C GLN A 252 11.96 4.26 23.71
N LEU A 253 12.45 3.47 22.73
CA LEU A 253 11.75 3.29 21.46
C LEU A 253 10.37 2.64 21.63
N PRO A 254 10.20 1.52 22.38
CA PRO A 254 8.87 0.96 22.62
C PRO A 254 7.95 1.93 23.37
N ARG A 255 8.48 2.72 24.30
CA ARG A 255 7.71 3.77 24.98
C ARG A 255 7.24 4.84 23.99
N LEU A 256 8.10 5.32 23.11
CA LEU A 256 7.73 6.29 22.07
C LEU A 256 6.68 5.70 21.13
N LEU A 257 6.87 4.46 20.69
CA LEU A 257 5.93 3.74 19.83
C LEU A 257 4.55 3.68 20.48
N SER A 258 4.45 3.24 21.75
CA SER A 258 3.18 3.18 22.47
C SER A 258 2.46 4.53 22.55
N GLN A 259 3.21 5.63 22.73
CA GLN A 259 2.62 6.97 22.79
C GLN A 259 2.14 7.43 21.41
N LEU A 260 2.89 7.12 20.35
CA LEU A 260 2.52 7.42 18.98
C LEU A 260 1.28 6.61 18.55
N GLU A 261 1.20 5.32 18.88
CA GLU A 261 0.04 4.47 18.59
C GLU A 261 -1.23 4.97 19.30
N LEU A 262 -1.11 5.47 20.53
CA LEU A 262 -2.23 6.12 21.22
C LEU A 262 -2.71 7.37 20.48
N CYS A 263 -1.78 8.23 20.03
CA CYS A 263 -2.12 9.38 19.21
C CYS A 263 -2.78 8.97 17.88
N GLN A 264 -2.26 7.94 17.21
CA GLN A 264 -2.83 7.41 15.97
C GLN A 264 -4.24 6.88 16.18
N LYS A 265 -4.49 6.12 17.25
CA LYS A 265 -5.82 5.59 17.58
C LYS A 265 -6.83 6.71 17.83
N SER A 266 -6.45 7.74 18.59
CA SER A 266 -7.28 8.93 18.80
C SER A 266 -7.55 9.65 17.47
N LEU A 267 -6.54 9.78 16.61
CA LEU A 267 -6.68 10.40 15.28
C LEU A 267 -7.64 9.61 14.39
N SER A 268 -7.52 8.29 14.30
CA SER A 268 -8.44 7.44 13.54
C SER A 268 -9.88 7.57 14.06
N GLY A 269 -10.08 7.57 15.38
CA GLY A 269 -11.40 7.80 15.98
C GLY A 269 -11.95 9.21 15.75
N TYR A 270 -11.08 10.22 15.58
CA TYR A 270 -11.48 11.55 15.16
C TYR A 270 -11.91 11.59 13.69
N LEU A 271 -11.13 10.98 12.79
CA LEU A 271 -11.45 10.90 11.37
C LEU A 271 -12.77 10.16 11.13
N GLU A 272 -13.02 9.06 11.84
CA GLU A 272 -14.28 8.32 11.72
C GLU A 272 -15.50 9.17 12.13
N ARG A 273 -15.39 9.93 13.22
CA ARG A 273 -16.45 10.88 13.61
C ARG A 273 -16.68 11.95 12.54
N LYS A 274 -15.63 12.43 11.87
CA LYS A 274 -15.76 13.38 10.76
C LYS A 274 -16.41 12.75 9.53
N ARG A 275 -16.12 11.49 9.23
CA ARG A 275 -16.79 10.72 8.16
C ARG A 275 -18.28 10.56 8.42
N LEU A 276 -18.69 10.31 9.66
CA LEU A 276 -20.11 10.20 10.00
C LEU A 276 -20.86 11.54 9.84
N LEU A 277 -20.19 12.68 10.05
CA LEU A 277 -20.78 14.00 9.85
C LEU A 277 -20.92 14.36 8.36
N PHE A 278 -19.96 13.94 7.53
CA PHE A 278 -20.02 14.11 6.08
C PHE A 278 -19.63 12.79 5.38
N PRO A 279 -20.61 11.92 5.05
CA PRO A 279 -20.36 10.58 4.54
C PRO A 279 -19.52 10.51 3.25
N ARG A 280 -19.39 11.59 2.50
CA ARG A 280 -18.53 11.59 1.31
C ARG A 280 -17.05 11.41 1.65
N PHE A 281 -16.65 11.67 2.89
CA PHE A 281 -15.30 11.37 3.36
C PHE A 281 -14.97 9.87 3.45
N PHE A 282 -15.95 8.96 3.29
CA PHE A 282 -15.67 7.54 3.12
C PHE A 282 -15.02 7.21 1.76
N PHE A 283 -15.10 8.09 0.77
CA PHE A 283 -14.52 7.90 -0.56
C PHE A 283 -13.08 8.39 -0.68
N VAL A 284 -12.54 9.04 0.35
CA VAL A 284 -11.16 9.56 0.37
C VAL A 284 -10.30 8.82 1.40
N SER A 285 -9.02 8.69 1.09
CA SER A 285 -8.04 8.08 2.00
C SER A 285 -7.72 9.00 3.19
N ASP A 286 -7.20 8.41 4.28
CA ASP A 286 -6.84 9.16 5.49
C ASP A 286 -5.90 10.35 5.22
N PRO A 287 -4.83 10.25 4.39
CA PRO A 287 -3.96 11.39 4.09
C PRO A 287 -4.71 12.55 3.41
N VAL A 288 -5.55 12.26 2.42
CA VAL A 288 -6.34 13.28 1.71
C VAL A 288 -7.36 13.92 2.66
N LEU A 289 -7.99 13.12 3.52
CA LEU A 289 -8.91 13.63 4.52
C LEU A 289 -8.21 14.57 5.52
N LEU A 290 -6.99 14.24 5.93
CA LEU A 290 -6.18 15.09 6.81
C LEU A 290 -5.76 16.40 6.13
N GLU A 291 -5.44 16.38 4.84
CA GLU A 291 -5.18 17.60 4.07
C GLU A 291 -6.43 18.50 4.03
N ILE A 292 -7.60 17.91 3.74
CA ILE A 292 -8.89 18.62 3.75
C ILE A 292 -9.18 19.25 5.13
N LEU A 293 -9.03 18.47 6.21
CA LEU A 293 -9.34 18.93 7.57
C LEU A 293 -8.26 19.86 8.15
N GLY A 294 -7.03 19.76 7.65
CA GLY A 294 -5.89 20.58 8.06
C GLY A 294 -5.95 22.02 7.54
N GLN A 295 -6.73 22.25 6.46
CA GLN A 295 -6.92 23.53 5.79
C GLN A 295 -8.20 24.26 6.22
N ALA A 296 -8.70 24.02 7.44
CA ALA A 296 -9.96 24.62 7.90
C ALA A 296 -9.93 26.16 7.93
N SER A 297 -8.74 26.75 8.10
CA SER A 297 -8.53 28.20 8.11
C SER A 297 -8.53 28.86 6.72
N ASP A 298 -8.28 28.11 5.64
CA ASP A 298 -8.30 28.61 4.26
C ASP A 298 -9.26 27.79 3.37
N PRO A 299 -10.51 28.25 3.19
CA PRO A 299 -11.49 27.57 2.35
C PRO A 299 -11.06 27.42 0.89
N GLN A 300 -10.13 28.24 0.37
CA GLN A 300 -9.71 28.13 -1.02
C GLN A 300 -8.81 26.92 -1.28
N ALA A 301 -8.07 26.48 -0.26
CA ALA A 301 -7.16 25.34 -0.35
C ALA A 301 -7.88 24.01 -0.63
N ILE A 302 -9.21 23.95 -0.46
CA ILE A 302 -10.01 22.74 -0.72
C ILE A 302 -10.16 22.39 -2.20
N GLN A 303 -10.00 23.37 -3.10
CA GLN A 303 -10.33 23.25 -4.53
C GLN A 303 -9.74 21.99 -5.20
N PRO A 304 -8.47 21.59 -4.97
CA PRO A 304 -7.88 20.39 -5.57
C PRO A 304 -8.56 19.08 -5.15
N HIS A 305 -9.23 19.08 -3.99
CA HIS A 305 -9.85 17.90 -3.41
C HIS A 305 -11.35 17.79 -3.74
N LEU A 306 -11.98 18.82 -4.33
CA LEU A 306 -13.42 18.83 -4.57
C LEU A 306 -13.87 17.66 -5.45
N LEU A 307 -13.11 17.29 -6.48
CA LEU A 307 -13.40 16.13 -7.34
C LEU A 307 -13.28 14.77 -6.64
N ALA A 308 -12.60 14.72 -5.48
CA ALA A 308 -12.51 13.50 -4.69
C ALA A 308 -13.75 13.29 -3.81
N ILE A 309 -14.49 14.36 -3.52
CA ILE A 309 -15.69 14.35 -2.65
C ILE A 309 -16.99 14.69 -3.41
N PHE A 310 -16.91 15.26 -4.60
CA PHE A 310 -18.04 15.54 -5.49
C PHE A 310 -17.77 14.93 -6.85
N ASP A 311 -18.82 14.45 -7.51
CA ASP A 311 -18.66 13.70 -8.76
C ASP A 311 -18.07 14.57 -9.88
N ASN A 312 -18.69 15.73 -10.15
CA ASN A 312 -18.19 16.67 -11.16
C ASN A 312 -18.21 18.14 -10.69
N THR A 313 -17.85 18.41 -9.44
CA THR A 313 -17.57 19.80 -8.98
C THR A 313 -16.06 20.00 -8.91
N LYS A 314 -15.49 20.63 -9.95
CA LYS A 314 -14.05 20.89 -10.05
C LYS A 314 -13.62 22.06 -9.20
N ARG A 315 -14.37 23.16 -9.28
CA ARG A 315 -14.03 24.39 -8.57
C ARG A 315 -15.24 25.18 -8.12
N VAL A 316 -15.07 26.02 -7.12
CA VAL A 316 -16.09 26.95 -6.62
C VAL A 316 -15.66 28.40 -6.81
N GLN A 317 -16.63 29.29 -7.03
CA GLN A 317 -16.44 30.74 -7.07
C GLN A 317 -16.58 31.31 -5.67
N PHE A 318 -15.52 31.90 -5.13
CA PHE A 318 -15.58 32.64 -3.87
C PHE A 318 -15.92 34.11 -4.09
N ALA A 319 -16.64 34.71 -3.16
CA ALA A 319 -16.83 36.14 -3.06
C ALA A 319 -15.52 36.82 -2.62
N GLU A 320 -15.16 37.94 -3.25
CA GLU A 320 -13.87 38.63 -3.03
C GLU A 320 -13.62 39.08 -1.59
N LYS A 321 -14.68 39.38 -0.83
CA LYS A 321 -14.57 39.97 0.53
C LYS A 321 -14.93 39.02 1.66
N THR A 322 -15.87 38.12 1.44
CA THR A 322 -16.44 37.26 2.49
C THR A 322 -16.02 35.79 2.38
N PHE A 323 -15.32 35.41 1.30
CA PHE A 323 -15.00 34.01 0.99
C PHE A 323 -16.24 33.08 0.98
N ASP A 324 -17.43 33.65 0.74
CA ASP A 324 -18.65 32.85 0.54
C ASP A 324 -18.63 32.21 -0.85
N ILE A 325 -19.11 30.98 -0.98
CA ILE A 325 -19.23 30.32 -2.27
C ILE A 325 -20.50 30.80 -2.98
N LEU A 326 -20.32 31.38 -4.17
CA LEU A 326 -21.38 31.95 -5.01
C LEU A 326 -21.81 31.03 -6.17
N ALA A 327 -20.91 30.17 -6.62
CA ALA A 327 -21.17 29.26 -7.74
C ALA A 327 -20.25 28.04 -7.67
N ALA A 328 -20.67 26.93 -8.27
CA ALA A 328 -19.82 25.77 -8.55
C ALA A 328 -19.55 25.68 -10.05
N PHE A 329 -18.44 25.07 -10.42
CA PHE A 329 -18.05 24.81 -11.80
C PHE A 329 -17.69 23.35 -11.99
N SER A 330 -18.12 22.79 -13.12
CA SER A 330 -17.81 21.41 -13.50
C SER A 330 -16.40 21.28 -14.09
N LEU A 331 -15.99 20.05 -14.41
CA LEU A 331 -14.76 19.78 -15.16
C LEU A 331 -14.71 20.48 -16.52
N GLU A 332 -15.89 20.64 -17.15
CA GLU A 332 -16.12 21.27 -18.44
C GLU A 332 -16.35 22.79 -18.33
N ASP A 333 -16.13 23.35 -17.15
CA ASP A 333 -16.33 24.77 -16.80
C ASP A 333 -17.79 25.27 -16.93
N GLU A 334 -18.78 24.37 -16.86
CA GLU A 334 -20.17 24.77 -16.71
C GLU A 334 -20.42 25.39 -15.34
N LYS A 335 -21.09 26.54 -15.30
CA LYS A 335 -21.31 27.31 -14.06
C LYS A 335 -22.69 27.02 -13.48
N LEU A 336 -22.75 26.44 -12.29
CA LEU A 336 -23.95 26.36 -11.46
C LEU A 336 -23.97 27.54 -10.45
N PRO A 337 -24.82 28.57 -10.64
CA PRO A 337 -25.00 29.62 -9.66
C PRO A 337 -25.71 29.09 -8.42
N MET A 338 -25.21 29.42 -7.23
CA MET A 338 -25.87 29.05 -5.97
C MET A 338 -27.08 29.94 -5.72
N ILE A 339 -28.20 29.34 -5.31
CA ILE A 339 -29.44 30.04 -4.95
C ILE A 339 -29.22 31.00 -3.77
N LYS A 340 -28.30 30.64 -2.86
CA LYS A 340 -27.86 31.45 -1.73
C LYS A 340 -26.34 31.27 -1.56
N PRO A 341 -25.61 32.33 -1.20
CA PRO A 341 -24.19 32.21 -0.87
C PRO A 341 -23.97 31.19 0.25
N VAL A 342 -23.01 30.28 0.08
CA VAL A 342 -22.64 29.30 1.11
C VAL A 342 -21.49 29.88 1.91
N LYS A 343 -21.73 30.08 3.21
CA LYS A 343 -20.73 30.60 4.13
C LYS A 343 -19.74 29.51 4.50
N CYS A 344 -18.45 29.74 4.27
CA CYS A 344 -17.36 28.86 4.68
C CYS A 344 -16.93 29.12 6.13
N GLU A 345 -17.91 29.13 7.06
CA GLU A 345 -17.69 29.40 8.48
C GLU A 345 -17.74 28.10 9.29
N GLY A 346 -16.83 27.97 10.27
CA GLY A 346 -16.78 26.81 11.17
C GLY A 346 -16.06 25.59 10.57
N HIS A 347 -16.47 24.39 10.96
CA HIS A 347 -15.79 23.16 10.55
C HIS A 347 -16.04 22.79 9.08
N VAL A 348 -15.01 22.25 8.44
CA VAL A 348 -14.99 21.89 7.00
C VAL A 348 -16.13 20.97 6.60
N GLU A 349 -16.40 19.93 7.39
CA GLU A 349 -17.48 19.00 7.11
C GLU A 349 -18.86 19.65 7.10
N HIS A 350 -19.06 20.71 7.89
CA HIS A 350 -20.35 21.36 8.03
C HIS A 350 -20.65 22.21 6.80
N TRP A 351 -19.76 23.12 6.41
CA TRP A 351 -20.00 23.96 5.26
C TRP A 351 -19.90 23.19 3.94
N LEU A 352 -19.16 22.08 3.85
CA LEU A 352 -19.23 21.15 2.72
C LEU A 352 -20.61 20.48 2.62
N GLY A 353 -21.20 20.09 3.76
CA GLY A 353 -22.57 19.59 3.81
C GLY A 353 -23.62 20.66 3.45
N VAL A 354 -23.36 21.93 3.75
CA VAL A 354 -24.19 23.05 3.27
C VAL A 354 -24.01 23.26 1.77
N LEU A 355 -22.77 23.22 1.26
CA LEU A 355 -22.46 23.34 -0.16
C LEU A 355 -23.19 22.28 -0.98
N LEU A 356 -23.18 21.02 -0.52
CA LEU A 356 -23.91 19.94 -1.17
C LEU A 356 -25.41 20.23 -1.25
N ARG A 357 -26.04 20.56 -0.12
CA ARG A 357 -27.49 20.83 -0.06
C ARG A 357 -27.87 22.05 -0.90
N VAL A 358 -27.13 23.15 -0.78
CA VAL A 358 -27.38 24.37 -1.55
C VAL A 358 -27.14 24.11 -3.04
N GLY A 359 -26.14 23.32 -3.43
CA GLY A 359 -25.94 22.89 -4.81
C GLY A 359 -27.15 22.11 -5.35
N GLN A 360 -27.67 21.15 -4.57
CA GLN A 360 -28.87 20.38 -4.93
C GLN A 360 -30.11 21.26 -5.06
N ASP A 361 -30.34 22.17 -4.11
CA ASP A 361 -31.45 23.12 -4.14
C ASP A 361 -31.35 24.08 -5.33
N SER A 362 -30.13 24.51 -5.66
CA SER A 362 -29.86 25.40 -6.79
C SER A 362 -30.16 24.72 -8.12
N LEU A 363 -29.69 23.48 -8.28
CA LEU A 363 -29.96 22.69 -9.48
C LEU A 363 -31.46 22.36 -9.59
N HIS A 364 -32.11 21.98 -8.48
CA HIS A 364 -33.55 21.73 -8.43
C HIS A 364 -34.38 22.95 -8.87
N ASN A 365 -34.00 24.14 -8.41
CA ASN A 365 -34.67 25.38 -8.83
C ASN A 365 -34.52 25.63 -10.34
N LEU A 366 -33.33 25.39 -10.90
CA LEU A 366 -33.13 25.51 -12.33
C LEU A 366 -33.92 24.43 -13.12
N ILE A 367 -33.98 23.20 -12.63
CA ILE A 367 -34.82 22.12 -13.21
C ILE A 367 -36.30 22.52 -13.20
N ARG A 368 -36.80 23.09 -12.08
CA ARG A 368 -38.18 23.57 -11.98
C ARG A 368 -38.47 24.68 -12.99
N LYS A 369 -37.57 25.65 -13.14
CA LYS A 369 -37.73 26.72 -14.14
C LYS A 369 -37.73 26.16 -15.55
N ALA A 370 -36.78 25.27 -15.85
CA ALA A 370 -36.66 24.61 -17.14
C ALA A 370 -37.89 23.75 -17.46
N TYR A 371 -38.52 23.13 -16.46
CA TYR A 371 -39.78 22.41 -16.63
C TYR A 371 -40.90 23.32 -17.14
N TYR A 372 -41.13 24.46 -16.50
CA TYR A 372 -42.18 25.39 -16.95
C TYR A 372 -41.88 26.02 -18.32
N GLU A 373 -40.61 26.17 -18.67
CA GLU A 373 -40.18 26.68 -19.96
C GLU A 373 -40.37 25.63 -21.08
N ILE A 374 -40.01 24.36 -20.83
CA ILE A 374 -40.03 23.32 -21.87
C ILE A 374 -41.45 22.82 -22.21
N ILE A 375 -42.39 22.89 -21.26
CA ILE A 375 -43.79 22.52 -21.50
C ILE A 375 -44.60 23.60 -22.22
N ASP A 376 -44.05 24.82 -22.34
CA ASP A 376 -44.71 25.90 -23.09
C ASP A 376 -44.67 25.58 -24.59
N PRO A 377 -45.82 25.46 -25.28
CA PRO A 377 -45.85 25.19 -26.72
C PRO A 377 -45.14 26.25 -27.58
N GLY A 378 -44.92 27.45 -27.05
CA GLY A 378 -44.22 28.55 -27.72
C GLY A 378 -42.70 28.53 -27.60
N VAL A 379 -42.12 27.58 -26.86
CA VAL A 379 -40.68 27.57 -26.56
C VAL A 379 -39.82 27.39 -27.81
N ASP A 380 -38.77 28.21 -27.92
CA ASP A 380 -37.70 27.95 -28.88
C ASP A 380 -36.74 26.90 -28.29
N LEU A 381 -36.90 25.64 -28.73
CA LEU A 381 -36.03 24.53 -28.29
C LEU A 381 -34.54 24.80 -28.50
N THR A 382 -34.14 25.47 -29.59
CA THR A 382 -32.73 25.78 -29.84
C THR A 382 -32.22 26.78 -28.80
N GLU A 383 -33.00 27.83 -28.51
CA GLU A 383 -32.65 28.82 -27.49
C GLU A 383 -32.59 28.20 -26.10
N PHE A 384 -33.57 27.36 -25.75
CA PHE A 384 -33.60 26.61 -24.50
C PHE A 384 -32.34 25.77 -24.30
N PHE A 385 -31.96 24.96 -25.31
CA PHE A 385 -30.75 24.15 -25.20
C PHE A 385 -29.46 24.97 -25.23
N ASN A 386 -29.44 26.19 -25.78
CA ASN A 386 -28.24 27.02 -25.75
C ASN A 386 -28.03 27.76 -24.43
N THR A 387 -29.10 28.10 -23.72
CA THR A 387 -29.04 28.91 -22.49
C THR A 387 -28.92 28.06 -21.22
N GLN A 388 -29.51 26.86 -21.20
CA GLN A 388 -29.53 26.01 -20.02
C GLN A 388 -28.21 25.23 -19.83
N LEU A 389 -27.99 24.67 -18.64
CA LEU A 389 -26.89 23.71 -18.41
C LEU A 389 -27.12 22.42 -19.21
N ALA A 390 -26.06 21.69 -19.55
CA ALA A 390 -26.14 20.43 -20.30
C ALA A 390 -27.07 19.41 -19.62
N GLN A 391 -26.85 19.18 -18.33
CA GLN A 391 -27.66 18.29 -17.50
C GLN A 391 -29.15 18.69 -17.47
N ILE A 392 -29.45 19.99 -17.44
CA ILE A 392 -30.83 20.51 -17.41
C ILE A 392 -31.48 20.34 -18.78
N GLY A 393 -30.76 20.66 -19.86
CA GLY A 393 -31.24 20.42 -21.22
C GLY A 393 -31.59 18.95 -21.44
N LEU A 394 -30.76 18.04 -20.94
CA LEU A 394 -30.99 16.59 -21.02
C LEU A 394 -32.26 16.16 -20.27
N LEU A 395 -32.48 16.68 -19.06
CA LEU A 395 -33.73 16.42 -18.33
C LEU A 395 -34.93 17.04 -19.02
N GLY A 396 -34.79 18.25 -19.57
CA GLY A 396 -35.85 18.96 -20.29
C GLY A 396 -36.35 18.17 -21.48
N ILE A 397 -35.46 17.66 -22.35
CA ILE A 397 -35.86 16.85 -23.50
C ILE A 397 -36.51 15.52 -23.08
N GLN A 398 -36.06 14.91 -21.98
CA GLN A 398 -36.66 13.69 -21.44
C GLN A 398 -38.06 13.93 -20.87
N ILE A 399 -38.28 15.06 -20.20
CA ILE A 399 -39.59 15.45 -19.69
C ILE A 399 -40.53 15.75 -20.86
N LEU A 400 -40.09 16.52 -21.85
CA LEU A 400 -40.86 16.83 -23.06
C LEU A 400 -41.33 15.54 -23.75
N TRP A 401 -40.39 14.63 -24.04
CA TRP A 401 -40.71 13.35 -24.66
C TRP A 401 -41.71 12.54 -23.84
N THR A 402 -41.51 12.46 -22.52
CA THR A 402 -42.41 11.71 -21.63
C THR A 402 -43.82 12.32 -21.63
N SER A 403 -43.92 13.65 -21.58
CA SER A 403 -45.21 14.37 -21.60
C SER A 403 -45.95 14.14 -22.92
N ASP A 404 -45.31 14.45 -24.04
CA ASP A 404 -45.92 14.35 -25.37
C ASP A 404 -46.31 12.91 -25.74
N ALA A 405 -45.48 11.93 -25.36
CA ALA A 405 -45.78 10.53 -25.58
C ALA A 405 -46.96 10.06 -24.71
N THR A 406 -47.03 10.51 -23.45
CA THR A 406 -48.15 10.20 -22.55
C THR A 406 -49.45 10.79 -23.06
N ASP A 407 -49.43 12.05 -23.51
CA ASP A 407 -50.59 12.74 -24.07
C ASP A 407 -51.06 12.08 -25.36
N ALA A 408 -50.13 11.68 -26.23
CA ALA A 408 -50.45 10.93 -27.45
C ALA A 408 -51.11 9.58 -27.13
N LEU A 409 -50.58 8.82 -26.16
CA LEU A 409 -51.16 7.54 -25.74
C LEU A 409 -52.57 7.70 -25.13
N ASN A 410 -52.79 8.73 -24.31
CA ASN A 410 -54.09 9.04 -23.74
C ASN A 410 -55.11 9.47 -24.83
N ALA A 411 -54.66 10.23 -25.82
CA ALA A 411 -55.48 10.70 -26.94
C ALA A 411 -55.64 9.67 -28.08
N ALA A 412 -54.87 8.58 -28.10
CA ALA A 412 -54.83 7.61 -29.20
C ALA A 412 -56.17 6.88 -29.48
N ARG A 413 -57.07 6.88 -28.50
CA ARG A 413 -58.46 6.38 -28.66
C ARG A 413 -59.36 7.39 -29.36
N ALA A 414 -59.13 8.68 -29.17
CA ALA A 414 -59.94 9.77 -29.71
C ALA A 414 -59.44 10.27 -31.07
N ASP A 415 -58.12 10.41 -31.27
CA ASP A 415 -57.51 10.75 -32.57
C ASP A 415 -56.58 9.60 -33.03
N PRO A 416 -57.01 8.77 -34.00
CA PRO A 416 -56.19 7.67 -34.53
C PRO A 416 -54.88 8.11 -35.18
N LYS A 417 -54.72 9.39 -35.55
CA LYS A 417 -53.52 9.94 -36.18
C LYS A 417 -52.56 10.57 -35.18
N ILE A 418 -52.94 10.74 -33.91
CA ILE A 418 -52.12 11.45 -32.92
C ILE A 418 -50.74 10.82 -32.74
N MET A 419 -50.68 9.48 -32.63
CA MET A 419 -49.44 8.73 -32.50
C MET A 419 -48.48 9.02 -33.68
N SER A 420 -48.98 9.00 -34.91
CA SER A 420 -48.16 9.29 -36.09
C SER A 420 -47.71 10.75 -36.15
N LYS A 421 -48.56 11.69 -35.73
CA LYS A 421 -48.20 13.13 -35.63
C LYS A 421 -47.10 13.35 -34.59
N THR A 422 -47.24 12.76 -33.40
CA THR A 422 -46.25 12.87 -32.31
C THR A 422 -44.93 12.19 -32.69
N ASN A 423 -44.96 11.03 -33.37
CA ASN A 423 -43.74 10.39 -33.87
C ASN A 423 -43.00 11.28 -34.87
N LYS A 424 -43.74 11.94 -35.78
CA LYS A 424 -43.16 12.94 -36.69
C LYS A 424 -42.59 14.13 -35.93
N HIS A 425 -43.28 14.61 -34.89
CA HIS A 425 -42.77 15.70 -34.03
C HIS A 425 -41.42 15.34 -33.39
N PHE A 426 -41.26 14.13 -32.84
CA PHE A 426 -39.98 13.68 -32.30
C PHE A 426 -38.88 13.57 -33.36
N PHE A 427 -39.22 13.18 -34.58
CA PHE A 427 -38.30 13.18 -35.73
C PHE A 427 -37.87 14.59 -36.12
N ASP A 428 -38.79 15.56 -36.12
CA ASP A 428 -38.49 16.97 -36.42
C ASP A 428 -37.58 17.59 -35.36
N ILE A 429 -37.81 17.29 -34.06
CA ILE A 429 -36.89 17.68 -32.96
C ILE A 429 -35.49 17.11 -33.20
N LEU A 430 -35.39 15.82 -33.55
CA LEU A 430 -34.10 15.19 -33.81
C LEU A 430 -33.33 15.87 -34.96
N ASN A 431 -34.01 16.14 -36.08
CA ASN A 431 -33.37 16.82 -37.23
C ASN A 431 -32.94 18.23 -36.87
N ARG A 432 -33.70 18.93 -36.02
CA ARG A 432 -33.32 20.24 -35.49
C ARG A 432 -32.03 20.17 -34.69
N LEU A 433 -31.91 19.20 -33.77
CA LEU A 433 -30.69 18.98 -32.99
C LEU A 433 -29.49 18.62 -33.88
N ILE A 434 -29.67 17.74 -34.86
CA ILE A 434 -28.63 17.38 -35.83
C ILE A 434 -28.21 18.61 -36.64
N GLY A 435 -29.16 19.44 -37.05
CA GLY A 435 -28.88 20.70 -37.75
C GLY A 435 -27.96 21.63 -36.96
N GLU A 436 -28.14 21.76 -35.65
CA GLU A 436 -27.27 22.59 -34.81
C GLU A 436 -25.82 22.10 -34.76
N THR A 437 -25.58 20.78 -34.86
CA THR A 437 -24.21 20.23 -34.88
C THR A 437 -23.41 20.57 -36.14
N THR A 438 -24.07 21.05 -37.20
CA THR A 438 -23.39 21.51 -38.43
C THR A 438 -22.78 22.90 -38.29
N ARG A 439 -23.08 23.62 -37.21
CA ARG A 439 -22.55 24.95 -36.91
C ARG A 439 -21.23 24.87 -36.16
N ASP A 440 -20.52 26.00 -36.10
CA ASP A 440 -19.32 26.14 -35.28
C ASP A 440 -19.69 26.25 -33.78
N LEU A 441 -19.59 25.12 -33.09
CA LEU A 441 -19.88 25.01 -31.66
C LEU A 441 -18.58 24.95 -30.83
N THR A 442 -18.65 25.47 -29.60
CA THR A 442 -17.61 25.21 -28.58
C THR A 442 -17.57 23.73 -28.24
N LYS A 443 -16.45 23.25 -27.68
CA LYS A 443 -16.30 21.84 -27.30
C LYS A 443 -17.45 21.37 -26.38
N THR A 444 -17.75 22.13 -25.33
CA THR A 444 -18.83 21.81 -24.38
C THR A 444 -20.21 21.81 -25.05
N MET A 445 -20.50 22.77 -25.92
CA MET A 445 -21.78 22.78 -26.65
C MET A 445 -21.89 21.63 -27.64
N ARG A 446 -20.80 21.25 -28.31
CA ARG A 446 -20.79 20.07 -29.18
C ARG A 446 -21.12 18.79 -28.40
N THR A 447 -20.43 18.55 -27.29
CA THR A 447 -20.71 17.41 -26.40
C THR A 447 -22.16 17.44 -25.91
N LYS A 448 -22.68 18.60 -25.53
CA LYS A 448 -24.09 18.77 -25.14
C LYS A 448 -25.05 18.33 -26.25
N TYR A 449 -24.89 18.84 -27.48
CA TYR A 449 -25.77 18.43 -28.59
C TYR A 449 -25.62 16.95 -28.96
N GLU A 450 -24.40 16.39 -28.93
CA GLU A 450 -24.15 14.96 -29.14
C GLU A 450 -24.88 14.08 -28.11
N THR A 451 -24.87 14.49 -26.84
CA THR A 451 -25.62 13.77 -25.78
C THR A 451 -27.13 13.89 -25.94
N LEU A 452 -27.66 15.08 -26.29
CA LEU A 452 -29.08 15.27 -26.58
C LEU A 452 -29.54 14.41 -27.78
N ILE A 453 -28.74 14.37 -28.86
CA ILE A 453 -29.01 13.56 -30.05
C ILE A 453 -29.03 12.08 -29.68
N THR A 454 -28.04 11.60 -28.93
CA THR A 454 -27.97 10.20 -28.50
C THR A 454 -29.23 9.76 -27.76
N VAL A 455 -29.75 10.58 -26.83
CA VAL A 455 -30.99 10.28 -26.10
C VAL A 455 -32.22 10.40 -26.99
N GLN A 456 -32.30 11.45 -27.82
CA GLN A 456 -33.45 11.67 -28.70
C GLN A 456 -33.61 10.58 -29.76
N VAL A 457 -32.50 10.06 -30.32
CA VAL A 457 -32.53 8.91 -31.25
C VAL A 457 -33.20 7.71 -30.59
N HIS A 458 -32.75 7.37 -29.38
CA HIS A 458 -33.30 6.24 -28.62
C HIS A 458 -34.79 6.43 -28.27
N GLN A 459 -35.16 7.62 -27.80
CA GLN A 459 -36.55 7.98 -27.45
C GLN A 459 -37.49 7.94 -28.66
N ARG A 460 -37.03 8.43 -29.82
CA ARG A 460 -37.77 8.30 -31.08
C ARG A 460 -37.94 6.83 -31.46
N ASP A 461 -36.88 6.02 -31.39
CA ASP A 461 -36.95 4.61 -31.77
C ASP A 461 -37.94 3.82 -30.89
N ILE A 462 -37.96 4.09 -29.58
CA ILE A 462 -38.99 3.56 -28.68
C ILE A 462 -40.39 3.93 -29.15
N PHE A 463 -40.63 5.22 -29.43
CA PHE A 463 -41.97 5.68 -29.77
C PHE A 463 -42.43 5.20 -31.15
N ASP A 464 -41.52 5.08 -32.11
CA ASP A 464 -41.76 4.48 -33.43
C ASP A 464 -42.14 3.00 -33.29
N ASP A 465 -41.46 2.25 -32.41
CA ASP A 465 -41.81 0.87 -32.13
C ASP A 465 -43.17 0.73 -31.42
N LEU A 466 -43.53 1.64 -30.50
CA LEU A 466 -44.89 1.69 -29.94
C LEU A 466 -45.95 1.91 -31.01
N CYS A 467 -45.67 2.78 -31.99
CA CYS A 467 -46.55 3.00 -33.14
C CYS A 467 -46.71 1.73 -33.99
N LYS A 468 -45.60 1.04 -34.32
CA LYS A 468 -45.61 -0.21 -35.11
C LYS A 468 -46.36 -1.33 -34.41
N GLN A 469 -46.20 -1.45 -33.09
CA GLN A 469 -46.89 -2.45 -32.27
C GLN A 469 -48.36 -2.09 -32.01
N GLY A 470 -48.80 -0.87 -32.37
CA GLY A 470 -50.19 -0.44 -32.20
C GLY A 470 -50.57 -0.18 -30.75
N ILE A 471 -49.62 0.17 -29.89
CA ILE A 471 -49.85 0.46 -28.47
C ILE A 471 -50.62 1.79 -28.32
N ARG A 472 -51.68 1.79 -27.51
CA ARG A 472 -52.59 2.94 -27.31
C ARG A 472 -53.00 3.14 -25.85
N SER A 473 -52.17 2.72 -24.92
CA SER A 473 -52.46 2.77 -23.48
C SER A 473 -51.20 3.10 -22.70
N THR A 474 -51.33 3.98 -21.71
CA THR A 474 -50.27 4.36 -20.76
C THR A 474 -50.01 3.29 -19.68
N ILE A 475 -50.86 2.27 -19.61
CA ILE A 475 -50.72 1.14 -18.67
C ILE A 475 -50.01 -0.04 -19.36
N ASP A 476 -49.76 0.04 -20.67
CA ASP A 476 -49.12 -1.04 -21.42
C ASP A 476 -47.67 -1.26 -20.98
N PHE A 477 -47.28 -2.52 -20.85
CA PHE A 477 -45.93 -2.89 -20.41
C PHE A 477 -44.84 -2.34 -21.34
N GLU A 478 -45.10 -2.29 -22.65
CA GLU A 478 -44.13 -1.79 -23.63
C GLU A 478 -43.78 -0.32 -23.42
N TRP A 479 -44.73 0.46 -22.89
CA TRP A 479 -44.52 1.83 -22.43
C TRP A 479 -43.94 1.86 -21.02
N THR A 480 -44.48 1.06 -20.09
CA THR A 480 -44.06 1.15 -18.68
C THR A 480 -42.66 0.66 -18.43
N LYS A 481 -42.14 -0.27 -19.23
CA LYS A 481 -40.77 -0.75 -19.12
C LYS A 481 -39.72 0.33 -19.44
N GLN A 482 -40.13 1.40 -20.12
CA GLN A 482 -39.25 2.50 -20.50
C GLN A 482 -39.00 3.47 -19.34
N THR A 483 -37.87 4.16 -19.41
CA THR A 483 -37.55 5.26 -18.50
C THR A 483 -38.41 6.47 -18.82
N ARG A 484 -39.13 6.97 -17.83
CA ARG A 484 -40.04 8.11 -18.00
C ARG A 484 -39.72 9.14 -16.94
N THR A 485 -39.48 10.36 -17.37
CA THR A 485 -39.09 11.46 -16.47
C THR A 485 -40.29 12.39 -16.31
N TYR A 486 -40.72 12.55 -15.07
CA TYR A 486 -41.85 13.41 -14.71
C TYR A 486 -41.39 14.50 -13.77
N PHE A 487 -41.91 15.71 -13.95
CA PHE A 487 -41.86 16.71 -12.91
C PHE A 487 -43.21 16.74 -12.17
N MET A 488 -43.22 16.29 -10.92
CA MET A 488 -44.44 16.23 -10.13
C MET A 488 -44.68 17.57 -9.41
N GLU A 489 -45.48 18.45 -10.01
CA GLU A 489 -45.72 19.81 -9.51
C GLU A 489 -46.19 19.86 -8.05
N LYS A 490 -47.08 18.95 -7.65
CA LYS A 490 -47.67 18.93 -6.30
C LYS A 490 -46.65 18.71 -5.19
N VAL A 491 -45.64 17.89 -5.46
CA VAL A 491 -44.57 17.56 -4.51
C VAL A 491 -43.27 18.29 -4.83
N ASP A 492 -43.24 19.04 -5.94
CA ASP A 492 -42.09 19.80 -6.42
C ASP A 492 -40.82 18.94 -6.53
N LYS A 493 -40.94 17.80 -7.23
CA LYS A 493 -39.85 16.83 -7.43
C LYS A 493 -39.80 16.32 -8.86
N CYS A 494 -38.58 16.18 -9.38
CA CYS A 494 -38.33 15.39 -10.57
C CYS A 494 -38.27 13.90 -10.20
N VAL A 495 -39.09 13.08 -10.85
CA VAL A 495 -39.23 11.66 -10.60
C VAL A 495 -38.95 10.90 -11.89
N ILE A 496 -38.07 9.91 -11.80
CA ILE A 496 -37.75 8.98 -12.87
C ILE A 496 -38.48 7.67 -12.58
N SER A 497 -39.43 7.31 -13.43
CA SER A 497 -40.21 6.09 -13.31
C SER A 497 -39.72 5.05 -14.31
N VAL A 498 -39.50 3.82 -13.83
CA VAL A 498 -39.16 2.66 -14.64
C VAL A 498 -40.03 1.51 -14.15
N THR A 499 -40.81 0.90 -15.04
CA THR A 499 -41.81 -0.12 -14.68
C THR A 499 -42.78 0.41 -13.60
N ASP A 500 -42.76 -0.18 -12.42
CA ASP A 500 -43.55 0.16 -11.23
C ASP A 500 -42.72 0.84 -10.13
N VAL A 501 -41.47 1.21 -10.42
CA VAL A 501 -40.54 1.82 -9.46
C VAL A 501 -40.31 3.28 -9.81
N ASP A 502 -40.47 4.14 -8.81
CA ASP A 502 -40.25 5.58 -8.92
C ASP A 502 -39.00 6.00 -8.11
N PHE A 503 -38.09 6.70 -8.77
CA PHE A 503 -36.88 7.26 -8.17
C PHE A 503 -36.95 8.78 -8.16
N VAL A 504 -36.70 9.39 -7.00
CA VAL A 504 -36.54 10.85 -6.92
C VAL A 504 -35.16 11.21 -7.45
N TYR A 505 -35.11 12.15 -8.41
CA TYR A 505 -33.85 12.67 -8.92
C TYR A 505 -33.08 13.39 -7.82
N GLN A 506 -31.80 13.06 -7.63
CA GLN A 506 -31.02 13.51 -6.47
C GLN A 506 -30.45 14.93 -6.62
N ASN A 507 -30.63 15.56 -7.78
CA ASN A 507 -30.17 16.93 -8.07
C ASN A 507 -28.67 17.16 -7.81
N GLU A 508 -27.84 16.14 -7.96
CA GLU A 508 -26.39 16.31 -7.87
C GLU A 508 -25.85 16.99 -9.13
N PHE A 509 -24.91 17.91 -8.98
CA PHE A 509 -24.34 18.65 -10.10
C PHE A 509 -23.30 17.80 -10.84
N LEU A 510 -23.63 17.44 -12.08
CA LEU A 510 -22.82 16.55 -12.90
C LEU A 510 -22.20 17.23 -14.12
N GLY A 511 -22.60 18.46 -14.45
CA GLY A 511 -22.08 19.17 -15.62
C GLY A 511 -22.39 18.48 -16.96
N CYS A 512 -21.48 18.61 -17.91
CA CYS A 512 -21.64 18.13 -19.29
C CYS A 512 -20.91 16.81 -19.48
N THR A 513 -21.53 15.72 -19.01
CA THR A 513 -20.98 14.36 -19.16
C THR A 513 -21.38 13.72 -20.48
N GLU A 514 -20.44 13.04 -21.12
CA GLU A 514 -20.72 12.22 -22.30
C GLU A 514 -21.63 11.04 -21.93
N ARG A 515 -22.60 10.74 -22.80
CA ARG A 515 -23.52 9.60 -22.63
C ARG A 515 -23.15 8.50 -23.61
N LEU A 516 -23.20 7.26 -23.14
CA LEU A 516 -23.07 6.09 -24.00
C LEU A 516 -24.34 5.91 -24.84
N VAL A 517 -24.18 5.31 -26.01
CA VAL A 517 -25.30 4.91 -26.86
C VAL A 517 -26.15 3.87 -26.12
N ILE A 518 -27.46 4.12 -26.07
CA ILE A 518 -28.41 3.23 -25.43
C ILE A 518 -28.77 2.11 -26.41
N THR A 519 -28.68 0.86 -25.94
CA THR A 519 -29.01 -0.35 -26.69
C THR A 519 -30.11 -1.15 -25.98
N PRO A 520 -30.81 -2.07 -26.67
CA PRO A 520 -31.78 -2.95 -26.02
C PRO A 520 -31.19 -3.78 -24.87
N LEU A 521 -29.88 -4.05 -24.89
CA LEU A 521 -29.21 -4.75 -23.79
C LEU A 521 -29.07 -3.84 -22.56
N THR A 522 -28.67 -2.58 -22.75
CA THR A 522 -28.57 -1.61 -21.65
C THR A 522 -29.94 -1.37 -21.02
N ASP A 523 -31.03 -1.31 -21.79
CA ASP A 523 -32.40 -1.17 -21.25
C ASP A 523 -32.79 -2.32 -20.32
N ARG A 524 -32.50 -3.56 -20.70
CA ARG A 524 -32.75 -4.72 -19.83
C ARG A 524 -31.94 -4.65 -18.56
N CYS A 525 -30.66 -4.26 -18.65
CA CYS A 525 -29.82 -4.05 -17.47
C CYS A 525 -30.45 -2.98 -16.55
N TYR A 526 -30.95 -1.89 -17.12
CA TYR A 526 -31.54 -0.80 -16.37
C TYR A 526 -32.83 -1.17 -15.64
N ILE A 527 -33.74 -1.90 -16.29
CA ILE A 527 -34.95 -2.44 -15.64
C ILE A 527 -34.57 -3.37 -14.49
N THR A 528 -33.61 -4.27 -14.72
CA THR A 528 -33.14 -5.22 -13.70
C THR A 528 -32.53 -4.52 -12.50
N LEU A 529 -31.71 -3.49 -12.74
CA LEU A 529 -31.09 -2.69 -11.68
C LEU A 529 -32.11 -1.85 -10.91
N ALA A 530 -33.09 -1.26 -11.59
CA ALA A 530 -34.18 -0.53 -10.94
C ALA A 530 -34.98 -1.43 -9.98
N GLN A 531 -35.32 -2.65 -10.43
CA GLN A 531 -36.03 -3.62 -9.60
C GLN A 531 -35.20 -4.11 -8.42
N ALA A 532 -33.91 -4.42 -8.66
CA ALA A 532 -33.00 -4.82 -7.59
C ALA A 532 -32.87 -3.73 -6.52
N LEU A 533 -32.72 -2.47 -6.92
CA LEU A 533 -32.64 -1.33 -6.01
C LEU A 533 -33.94 -1.13 -5.21
N ASN A 534 -35.10 -1.30 -5.85
CA ASN A 534 -36.40 -1.27 -5.16
C ASN A 534 -36.48 -2.32 -4.04
N MET A 535 -35.87 -3.49 -4.26
CA MET A 535 -35.77 -4.57 -3.29
C MET A 535 -34.60 -4.40 -2.31
N SER A 536 -33.91 -3.27 -2.31
CA SER A 536 -32.68 -3.03 -1.52
C SER A 536 -31.58 -4.07 -1.76
N MET A 537 -31.53 -4.64 -2.97
CA MET A 537 -30.50 -5.56 -3.43
C MET A 537 -29.53 -4.88 -4.39
N GLY A 538 -28.28 -5.34 -4.38
CA GLY A 538 -27.31 -4.95 -5.40
C GLY A 538 -27.56 -5.65 -6.73
N GLY A 539 -27.03 -5.10 -7.82
CA GLY A 539 -27.01 -5.76 -9.12
C GLY A 539 -25.59 -6.05 -9.59
N ALA A 540 -25.39 -7.23 -10.17
CA ALA A 540 -24.10 -7.66 -10.73
C ALA A 540 -24.24 -7.90 -12.24
N PRO A 541 -23.95 -6.91 -13.10
CA PRO A 541 -23.91 -7.12 -14.55
C PRO A 541 -22.77 -8.08 -14.90
N VAL A 542 -23.09 -9.21 -15.53
CA VAL A 542 -22.10 -10.22 -15.94
C VAL A 542 -21.87 -10.15 -17.45
N GLY A 543 -20.60 -10.11 -17.86
CA GLY A 543 -20.19 -10.06 -19.26
C GLY A 543 -18.66 -9.95 -19.43
N PRO A 544 -18.13 -10.14 -20.65
CA PRO A 544 -16.69 -10.09 -20.93
C PRO A 544 -16.01 -8.78 -20.52
N ALA A 545 -14.69 -8.80 -20.28
CA ALA A 545 -13.95 -7.58 -19.96
C ALA A 545 -14.04 -6.54 -21.09
N GLY A 546 -14.17 -5.25 -20.74
CA GLY A 546 -14.22 -4.16 -21.73
C GLY A 546 -15.57 -3.95 -22.44
N THR A 547 -16.64 -4.68 -22.10
CA THR A 547 -17.95 -4.55 -22.76
C THR A 547 -18.86 -3.47 -22.15
N GLY A 548 -18.30 -2.41 -21.57
CA GLY A 548 -19.08 -1.28 -21.06
C GLY A 548 -19.91 -1.54 -19.80
N LYS A 549 -19.59 -2.57 -18.98
CA LYS A 549 -20.39 -2.93 -17.80
C LYS A 549 -20.46 -1.82 -16.76
N THR A 550 -19.31 -1.26 -16.39
CA THR A 550 -19.19 -0.20 -15.39
C THR A 550 -19.74 1.11 -15.92
N GLU A 551 -19.48 1.37 -17.20
CA GLU A 551 -19.89 2.58 -17.91
C GLU A 551 -21.41 2.59 -18.09
N THR A 552 -22.05 1.44 -18.32
CA THR A 552 -23.52 1.31 -18.35
C THR A 552 -24.12 1.68 -17.00
N THR A 553 -23.56 1.22 -15.89
CA THR A 553 -24.06 1.59 -14.55
C THR A 553 -23.89 3.09 -14.28
N LYS A 554 -22.74 3.68 -14.63
CA LYS A 554 -22.50 5.12 -14.50
C LYS A 554 -23.50 5.92 -15.35
N ALA A 555 -23.60 5.61 -16.65
CA ALA A 555 -24.41 6.33 -17.62
C ALA A 555 -25.93 6.33 -17.37
N ARG A 556 -26.44 5.80 -16.25
CA ARG A 556 -27.85 5.97 -15.84
C ARG A 556 -28.04 6.34 -14.37
N PHE A 557 -27.16 5.89 -13.48
CA PHE A 557 -27.26 6.19 -12.04
C PHE A 557 -26.48 7.45 -11.63
N THR A 558 -25.71 8.03 -12.55
CA THR A 558 -25.30 9.44 -12.59
C THR A 558 -26.02 10.10 -13.76
#